data_AF-A0A2E9J8Y3-F1
#
_entry.id   AF-A0A2E9J8Y3-F1
#
_cell.length_a   1.000
_cell.length_b   1.000
_cell.length_c   1.000
_cell.angle_alpha   90.00
_cell.angle_beta   90.00
_cell.angle_gamma   90.00
#
_symmetry.space_group_name_H-M   'P 1'
#
loop_
_entity.id
_entity.type
_entity.pdbx_description
1 polymer ?
#
loop_
_entity_poly.entity_id
_entity_poly.type
_entity_poly.pdbx_seq_one_letter_code
_entity_poly.pdbx_strand_id
1 'polypeptide(L)' 'TLLIMLDAFLGERWRSLYEEALYENYRFLSFGDAMLVQREFLRK' A
#
# COMPACT_ATOMS: atom_id res chain seq x y z
N THR A 1 -7.09 -9.69 6.48
CA THR A 1 -8.06 -9.24 5.48
C THR A 1 -7.70 -7.89 4.85
N LEU A 2 -7.20 -6.89 5.60
CA LEU A 2 -6.84 -5.58 5.02
C LEU A 2 -5.79 -5.64 3.89
N LEU A 3 -4.77 -6.49 4.00
CA LEU A 3 -3.82 -6.69 2.91
C LEU A 3 -4.46 -7.30 1.65
N ILE A 4 -5.48 -8.14 1.81
CA ILE A 4 -6.24 -8.71 0.67
C ILE A 4 -7.04 -7.59 -0.03
N MET A 5 -7.58 -6.64 0.73
CA MET A 5 -8.25 -5.45 0.17
C MET A 5 -7.26 -4.59 -0.64
N LEU A 6 -6.06 -4.39 -0.13
CA LEU A 6 -4.98 -3.67 -0.83
C LEU A 6 -4.55 -4.40 -2.12
N ASP A 7 -4.41 -5.72 -2.07
CA ASP A 7 -4.11 -6.57 -3.22
C ASP A 7 -5.19 -6.47 -4.30
N ALA A 8 -6.47 -6.55 -3.92
CA ALA A 8 -7.59 -6.35 -4.85
C ALA A 8 -7.69 -4.91 -5.39
N PHE A 9 -7.18 -3.91 -4.67
CA PHE A 9 -7.25 -2.50 -5.07
C PHE A 9 -6.08 -2.06 -5.97
N LEU A 10 -4.85 -2.47 -5.66
CA LEU A 10 -3.61 -2.03 -6.32
C LEU A 10 -2.92 -3.12 -7.14
N GLY A 11 -3.35 -4.39 -7.05
CA GLY A 11 -2.59 -5.52 -7.56
C GLY A 11 -1.25 -5.66 -6.84
N GLU A 12 -0.26 -6.27 -7.48
CA GLU A 12 1.01 -6.64 -6.82
C GLU A 12 1.85 -5.46 -6.29
N ARG A 13 1.57 -4.24 -6.75
CA ARG A 13 2.31 -3.01 -6.39
C ARG A 13 2.31 -2.71 -4.90
N TRP A 14 1.30 -3.14 -4.13
CA TRP A 14 1.29 -2.85 -2.68
C TRP A 14 2.49 -3.44 -1.94
N ARG A 15 3.08 -4.53 -2.46
CA ARG A 15 4.23 -5.21 -1.82
C ARG A 15 5.47 -4.32 -1.80
N SER A 16 5.82 -3.71 -2.93
CA SER A 16 6.98 -2.82 -3.00
C SER A 16 6.79 -1.55 -2.15
N LEU A 17 5.56 -1.04 -2.05
CA LEU A 17 5.25 0.09 -1.16
C LEU A 17 5.43 -0.28 0.32
N TYR A 18 5.09 -1.51 0.70
CA TYR A 18 5.33 -2.01 2.06
C TYR A 18 6.81 -2.29 2.34
N GLU A 19 7.57 -2.75 1.35
CA GLU A 19 9.02 -2.90 1.46
C GLU A 19 9.71 -1.55 1.70
N GLU A 20 9.32 -0.52 0.95
CA GLU A 20 9.81 0.85 1.15
C GLU A 20 9.43 1.38 2.55
N ALA A 21 8.18 1.19 2.97
CA ALA A 21 7.73 1.61 4.30
C ALA A 21 8.49 0.90 5.44
N LEU A 22 8.86 -0.37 5.26
CA LEU A 22 9.71 -1.10 6.21
C LEU A 22 11.14 -0.55 6.23
N TYR A 23 11.72 -0.28 5.06
CA TYR A 23 13.05 0.31 4.94
C TYR A 23 13.13 1.69 5.61
N GLU A 24 12.10 2.52 5.42
CA GLU A 24 11.96 3.85 6.02
C GLU A 24 11.42 3.83 7.46
N ASN A 25 11.25 2.65 8.05
CA ASN A 25 10.85 2.45 9.44
C ASN A 25 9.51 3.11 9.82
N TYR A 26 8.52 2.98 8.95
CA TYR A 26 7.15 3.43 9.21
C TYR A 26 6.54 2.64 10.38
N ARG A 27 5.63 3.29 11.11
CA ARG A 27 4.84 2.64 12.16
C ARG A 27 3.66 1.95 11.51
N PHE A 28 3.41 0.70 11.89
CA PHE A 28 2.32 -0.11 11.33
C PHE A 28 1.15 -0.29 12.32
N LEU A 29 0.06 -0.87 11.83
CA LEU A 29 -1.17 -1.19 12.58
C LEU A 29 -1.96 0.05 13.02
N SER A 30 -2.79 -0.11 14.06
CA SER A 30 -3.87 0.82 14.41
C SER A 30 -3.44 2.25 14.72
N PHE A 31 -2.21 2.45 15.19
CA PHE A 31 -1.64 3.77 15.52
C PHE A 31 -0.39 4.09 14.69
N GLY A 32 -0.30 3.42 13.54
CA GLY A 32 0.77 3.61 12.58
C GLY A 32 0.59 4.85 11.72
N ASP A 33 1.47 4.95 10.74
CA ASP A 33 1.39 5.96 9.69
C ASP A 33 0.35 5.55 8.65
N ALA A 34 -0.03 6.50 7.78
CA ALA A 34 -1.07 6.30 6.78
C ALA A 34 -0.50 6.27 5.37
N MET A 35 -1.17 5.54 4.48
CA MET A 35 -0.84 5.47 3.06
C MET A 35 -2.06 5.90 2.25
N LEU A 36 -1.91 6.93 1.41
CA LEU A 36 -2.92 7.36 0.46
C LEU A 36 -2.58 6.81 -0.92
N VAL A 37 -3.49 6.06 -1.53
CA VAL A 37 -3.27 5.40 -2.81
C VAL A 37 -4.46 5.61 -3.74
N GLN A 38 -4.17 5.70 -5.03
CA GLN A 38 -5.16 5.85 -6.09
C GLN A 38 -4.87 4.86 -7.22
N ARG A 39 -5.92 4.44 -7.93
CA ARG A 39 -5.76 3.69 -9.17
C ARG A 39 -5.32 4.63 -10.28
N GLU A 40 -4.23 4.32 -10.95
CA GLU A 40 -3.92 4.96 -12.21
C GLU A 40 -4.87 4.39 -13.27
N PHE A 41 -5.71 5.26 -13.84
CA PHE A 41 -6.44 4.91 -15.05
C PHE A 41 -5.46 5.05 -16.21
N LEU A 42 -5.26 3.98 -16.97
CA LEU A 42 -4.62 4.06 -18.29
C LEU A 42 -5.40 5.07 -19.12
N ARG A 43 -4.85 6.27 -19.30
CA ARG A 43 -5.26 7.15 -20.40
C ARG A 43 -4.88 6.41 -21.68
N LYS A 44 -5.88 5.95 -22.42
CA LYS A 44 -5.71 5.64 -23.84
C LYS A 44 -5.27 6.88 -24.60
#